data_AF-A0A6S7CX23-F1
#
_entry.id   AF-A0A6S7CX23-F1
#
_cell.length_a   1.000
_cell.length_b   1.000
_cell.length_c   1.000
_cell.angle_alpha   90.00
_cell.angle_beta   90.00
_cell.angle_gamma   90.00
#
_symmetry.space_group_name_H-M   'P 1'
#
loop_
_entity.id
_entity.type
_entity.pdbx_description
1 polymer ?
#
loop_
_entity_poly.entity_id
_entity_poly.type
_entity_poly.pdbx_seq_one_letter_code
_entity_poly.pdbx_strand_id
1 'polypeptide(L)'
;METRREPTLSPEGANTPLPSATSAARGSPRPSRALRAWTWGLYIGLWLLLLIFKSDGADGVADPAESLGYRVGSAVGSAIALVLPAAVVILALSLFKRFRTPLHRMRAAFATGLLLAAAAAVLAGLAAYRETQKATALAEIRRTGEWMRAALNAPDHPPGDVPDIDATPKAHGVYGEIERGVKIILGQRVAQYRAYMKELDEVRLSDLFIPNRLARDRGMVESRLILEQSQRVVRKYSQQNQRLLADVPVTIRSLDLSEQQKDRMVEGAIKARPQQKATLARNWELERQTLDEFEKMINLLDDNRRAWRVEHNEIVFDRDSLLNRFRAHQLAVRQLTEERARLESQQFDSLTSVLR
;
A
#
# COMPACT_ATOMS: atom_id res chain seq x y z
N MET A 1 -2.10 -57.30 -79.89
CA MET A 1 -1.85 -57.81 -78.53
C MET A 1 -1.52 -59.30 -78.71
N GLU A 2 -0.26 -59.66 -78.99
CA GLU A 2 0.82 -59.90 -78.00
C GLU A 2 0.35 -60.84 -76.88
N THR A 3 0.96 -61.98 -76.51
CA THR A 3 2.11 -62.82 -76.94
C THR A 3 1.97 -64.08 -76.05
N ARG A 4 1.93 -65.31 -76.59
CA ARG A 4 3.04 -66.27 -76.80
C ARG A 4 3.61 -66.97 -75.53
N ARG A 5 3.33 -68.28 -75.47
CA ARG A 5 4.13 -69.47 -75.04
C ARG A 5 4.72 -69.58 -73.62
N GLU A 6 4.24 -70.63 -72.95
CA GLU A 6 4.93 -71.52 -71.99
C GLU A 6 5.90 -72.52 -72.70
N PRO A 7 6.64 -73.44 -72.02
CA PRO A 7 7.28 -73.42 -70.70
C PRO A 7 8.69 -74.10 -70.68
N THR A 8 9.21 -74.34 -69.45
CA THR A 8 10.16 -75.39 -68.99
C THR A 8 11.66 -75.27 -69.29
N LEU A 9 12.48 -75.20 -68.23
CA LEU A 9 13.40 -76.27 -67.77
C LEU A 9 14.35 -75.74 -66.66
N SER A 10 14.38 -76.47 -65.55
CA SER A 10 15.56 -76.67 -64.67
C SER A 10 15.81 -78.20 -64.69
N PRO A 11 16.91 -78.78 -64.16
CA PRO A 11 18.00 -78.24 -63.31
C PRO A 11 19.42 -78.76 -63.68
N GLU A 12 20.44 -78.39 -62.87
CA GLU A 12 21.76 -79.01 -62.60
C GLU A 12 22.79 -77.88 -62.45
N GLY A 13 23.67 -77.78 -61.46
CA GLY A 13 24.09 -78.68 -60.40
C GLY A 13 25.52 -78.24 -60.01
N ALA A 14 25.77 -78.10 -58.71
CA ALA A 14 27.07 -78.18 -58.05
C ALA A 14 28.05 -76.97 -57.99
N ASN A 15 28.31 -76.56 -56.73
CA ASN A 15 29.62 -76.33 -56.10
C ASN A 15 30.22 -74.91 -55.96
N THR A 16 30.15 -74.43 -54.69
CA THR A 16 31.19 -73.74 -53.86
C THR A 16 31.61 -72.28 -54.15
N PRO A 17 32.15 -71.52 -53.16
CA PRO A 17 31.88 -71.46 -51.72
C PRO A 17 31.57 -70.03 -51.19
N LEU A 18 31.11 -69.94 -49.93
CA LEU A 18 30.80 -68.70 -49.19
C LEU A 18 32.03 -67.79 -48.97
N PRO A 19 31.89 -66.46 -49.10
CA PRO A 19 32.79 -65.51 -48.46
C PRO A 19 32.34 -65.23 -47.01
N SER A 20 33.29 -65.35 -46.11
CA SER A 20 33.21 -65.11 -44.67
C SER A 20 32.61 -63.74 -44.35
N ALA A 21 31.55 -63.72 -43.53
CA ALA A 21 31.05 -62.51 -42.91
C ALA A 21 32.06 -62.00 -41.87
N THR A 22 32.83 -60.98 -42.24
CA THR A 22 33.66 -60.21 -41.32
C THR A 22 32.77 -59.56 -40.26
N SER A 23 32.84 -60.07 -39.04
CA SER A 23 32.24 -59.47 -37.84
C SER A 23 32.95 -58.14 -37.54
N ALA A 24 32.51 -57.06 -38.19
CA ALA A 24 32.86 -55.70 -37.81
C ALA A 24 32.17 -55.39 -36.47
N ALA A 25 32.97 -55.32 -35.40
CA ALA A 25 32.53 -54.81 -34.12
C ALA A 25 31.91 -53.41 -34.32
N ARG A 26 30.60 -53.28 -34.06
CA ARG A 26 29.91 -51.98 -34.01
C ARG A 26 30.50 -51.17 -32.86
N GLY A 27 31.52 -50.37 -33.16
CA GLY A 27 31.98 -49.31 -32.28
C GLY A 27 30.83 -48.33 -32.06
N SER A 28 30.30 -48.28 -30.84
CA SER A 28 29.33 -47.26 -30.44
C SER A 28 29.92 -45.88 -30.77
N PRO A 29 29.21 -45.00 -31.52
CA PRO A 29 29.74 -43.72 -31.95
C PRO A 29 30.08 -42.88 -30.71
N ARG A 30 31.37 -42.58 -30.53
CA ARG A 30 31.81 -41.62 -29.51
C ARG A 30 31.30 -40.24 -29.93
N PRO A 31 30.64 -39.48 -29.03
CA PRO A 31 30.17 -38.14 -29.35
C PRO A 31 31.37 -37.28 -29.74
N SER A 32 31.25 -36.59 -30.88
CA SER A 32 32.31 -35.78 -31.46
C SER A 32 32.75 -34.68 -30.48
N ARG A 33 34.04 -34.33 -30.51
CA ARG A 33 34.60 -33.24 -29.67
C ARG A 33 33.85 -31.92 -29.86
N ALA A 34 33.30 -31.70 -31.06
CA ALA A 34 32.45 -30.57 -31.39
C ALA A 34 31.17 -30.51 -30.53
N LEU A 35 30.50 -31.65 -30.29
CA LEU A 35 29.29 -31.68 -29.47
C LEU A 35 29.59 -31.29 -28.01
N ARG A 36 30.76 -31.71 -27.48
CA ARG A 36 31.20 -31.33 -26.12
C ARG A 36 31.52 -29.84 -26.02
N ALA A 37 32.23 -29.29 -27.00
CA ALA A 37 32.56 -27.86 -27.04
C ALA A 37 31.28 -27.01 -27.11
N TRP A 38 30.30 -27.45 -27.91
CA TRP A 38 29.02 -26.74 -28.04
C TRP A 38 28.18 -26.80 -26.77
N THR A 39 28.15 -27.95 -26.07
CA THR A 39 27.49 -28.05 -24.76
C THR A 39 28.14 -27.18 -23.70
N TRP A 40 29.47 -27.02 -23.72
CA TRP A 40 30.17 -26.10 -22.83
C TRP A 40 29.89 -24.64 -23.16
N GLY A 41 29.85 -24.29 -24.46
CA GLY A 41 29.46 -22.95 -24.92
C GLY A 41 28.04 -22.58 -24.48
N LEU A 42 27.08 -23.50 -24.58
CA LEU A 42 25.71 -23.29 -24.10
C LEU A 42 25.66 -23.14 -22.57
N TYR A 43 26.46 -23.91 -21.83
CA TYR A 43 26.51 -23.83 -20.36
C TYR A 43 27.10 -22.49 -19.90
N ILE A 44 28.18 -22.03 -20.53
CA ILE A 44 28.81 -20.74 -20.24
C ILE A 44 27.89 -19.60 -20.66
N GLY A 45 27.23 -19.70 -21.82
CA GLY A 45 26.26 -18.73 -22.29
C GLY A 45 25.06 -18.58 -21.34
N LEU A 46 24.50 -19.69 -20.85
CA LEU A 46 23.41 -19.68 -19.86
C LEU A 46 23.85 -19.05 -18.53
N TRP A 47 25.08 -19.33 -18.09
CA TRP A 47 25.66 -18.74 -16.89
C TRP A 47 25.89 -17.23 -17.02
N LEU A 48 26.39 -16.76 -18.18
CA LEU A 48 26.57 -15.34 -18.45
C LEU A 48 25.22 -14.60 -18.54
N LEU A 49 24.20 -15.24 -19.10
CA LEU A 49 22.86 -14.65 -19.23
C LEU A 49 22.16 -14.52 -17.87
N LEU A 50 22.39 -15.45 -16.95
CA LEU A 50 21.94 -15.37 -15.55
C LEU A 50 22.66 -14.27 -14.74
N LEU A 51 23.92 -13.97 -15.07
CA LEU A 51 24.68 -12.88 -14.46
C LEU A 51 24.23 -11.51 -14.97
N ILE A 52 23.86 -11.40 -16.25
CA ILE A 52 23.41 -10.15 -16.87
C ILE A 52 21.99 -9.77 -16.41
N PHE A 53 21.06 -10.73 -16.26
CA PHE A 53 19.67 -10.42 -15.85
C PHE A 53 19.51 -10.02 -14.37
N LYS A 54 20.57 -10.08 -13.55
CA LYS A 54 20.51 -9.76 -12.12
C LYS A 54 21.08 -8.36 -11.78
N SER A 55 21.60 -7.60 -12.76
CA SER A 55 22.23 -6.29 -12.51
C SER A 55 21.27 -5.12 -12.28
N ASP A 56 20.00 -5.24 -12.68
CA ASP A 56 19.12 -4.05 -12.80
C ASP A 56 18.20 -3.81 -11.59
N GLY A 57 18.51 -4.38 -10.43
CA GLY A 57 17.65 -4.31 -9.24
C GLY A 57 18.38 -3.88 -7.98
N ALA A 58 19.09 -2.76 -7.98
CA ALA A 58 19.62 -2.17 -6.74
C ALA A 58 19.95 -0.67 -6.89
N ASP A 59 18.95 0.15 -7.21
CA ASP A 59 19.01 1.59 -6.90
C ASP A 59 18.68 1.77 -5.41
N GLY A 60 19.71 1.72 -4.59
CA GLY A 60 19.62 1.96 -3.16
C GLY A 60 21.02 2.17 -2.59
N VAL A 61 21.32 3.41 -2.22
CA VAL A 61 22.60 3.90 -1.69
C VAL A 61 23.07 3.02 -0.52
N ALA A 62 23.99 2.11 -0.81
CA ALA A 62 24.72 1.34 0.18
C ALA A 62 26.21 1.33 -0.20
N ASP A 63 27.05 1.47 0.81
CA ASP A 63 28.50 1.58 0.74
C ASP A 63 29.10 0.48 -0.17
N PRO A 64 29.95 0.82 -1.17
CA PRO A 64 30.45 -0.14 -2.16
C PRO A 64 31.12 -1.39 -1.56
N ALA A 65 31.67 -1.30 -0.35
CA ALA A 65 32.32 -2.42 0.34
C ALA A 65 31.32 -3.43 0.95
N GLU A 66 30.19 -3.00 1.52
CA GLU A 66 29.15 -3.89 2.05
C GLU A 66 28.32 -4.53 0.93
N SER A 67 28.15 -3.81 -0.19
CA SER A 67 27.41 -4.31 -1.35
C SER A 67 28.09 -5.50 -2.02
N LEU A 68 29.43 -5.57 -2.02
CA LEU A 68 30.19 -6.65 -2.66
C LEU A 68 30.07 -7.97 -1.90
N GLY A 69 30.15 -7.96 -0.57
CA GLY A 69 29.99 -9.16 0.26
C GLY A 69 28.58 -9.76 0.16
N TYR A 70 27.55 -8.91 0.15
CA TYR A 70 26.16 -9.34 0.03
C TYR A 70 25.81 -9.82 -1.40
N ARG A 71 26.37 -9.17 -2.43
CA ARG A 71 26.22 -9.60 -3.84
C ARG A 71 26.94 -10.92 -4.11
N VAL A 72 28.16 -11.11 -3.61
CA VAL A 72 28.92 -12.37 -3.76
C VAL A 72 28.28 -13.49 -2.92
N GLY A 73 27.90 -13.22 -1.67
CA GLY A 73 27.24 -14.19 -0.79
C GLY A 73 25.88 -14.64 -1.31
N SER A 74 25.05 -13.73 -1.82
CA SER A 74 23.76 -14.10 -2.43
C SER A 74 23.92 -14.79 -3.78
N ALA A 75 24.94 -14.44 -4.59
CA ALA A 75 25.24 -15.13 -5.85
C ALA A 75 25.73 -16.56 -5.62
N VAL A 76 26.62 -16.78 -4.64
CA VAL A 76 27.11 -18.11 -4.28
C VAL A 76 26.00 -18.94 -3.63
N GLY A 77 25.20 -18.36 -2.73
CA GLY A 77 24.06 -19.05 -2.12
C GLY A 77 23.00 -19.49 -3.13
N SER A 78 22.69 -18.65 -4.13
CA SER A 78 21.74 -19.01 -5.20
C SER A 78 22.31 -20.00 -6.21
N ALA A 79 23.61 -19.92 -6.52
CA ALA A 79 24.31 -20.93 -7.32
C ALA A 79 24.30 -22.31 -6.64
N ILE A 80 24.56 -22.37 -5.33
CA ILE A 80 24.52 -23.61 -4.54
C ILE A 80 23.08 -24.17 -4.51
N ALA A 81 22.07 -23.33 -4.32
CA ALA A 81 20.67 -23.74 -4.31
C ALA A 81 20.19 -24.31 -5.66
N LEU A 82 20.76 -23.88 -6.78
CA LEU A 82 20.47 -24.42 -8.11
C LEU A 82 21.23 -25.71 -8.44
N VAL A 83 22.47 -25.85 -7.91
CA VAL A 83 23.33 -27.01 -8.20
C VAL A 83 22.96 -28.22 -7.34
N LEU A 84 22.54 -28.02 -6.10
CA LEU A 84 22.20 -29.10 -5.15
C LEU A 84 21.11 -30.05 -5.67
N PRO A 85 19.95 -29.57 -6.17
CA PRO A 85 18.91 -30.44 -6.68
C PRO A 85 19.34 -31.20 -7.95
N ALA A 86 20.11 -30.55 -8.83
CA ALA A 86 20.66 -31.19 -10.02
C ALA A 86 21.65 -32.31 -9.63
N ALA A 87 22.50 -32.07 -8.63
CA ALA A 87 23.42 -33.07 -8.09
C ALA A 87 22.67 -34.25 -7.45
N VAL A 88 21.61 -33.99 -6.69
CA VAL A 88 20.76 -35.03 -6.07
C VAL A 88 20.05 -35.86 -7.14
N VAL A 89 19.51 -35.24 -8.19
CA VAL A 89 18.87 -35.96 -9.31
C VAL A 89 19.88 -36.81 -10.09
N ILE A 90 21.09 -36.30 -10.33
CA ILE A 90 22.18 -37.08 -10.94
C ILE A 90 22.54 -38.28 -10.05
N LEU A 91 22.65 -38.08 -8.74
CA LEU A 91 23.00 -39.12 -7.77
C LEU A 91 21.91 -40.21 -7.73
N ALA A 92 20.63 -39.82 -7.66
CA ALA A 92 19.49 -40.73 -7.63
C ALA A 92 19.31 -41.51 -8.95
N LEU A 93 19.45 -40.85 -10.09
CA LEU A 93 19.39 -41.51 -11.41
C LEU A 93 20.61 -42.40 -11.68
N SER A 94 21.74 -42.17 -11.01
CA SER A 94 22.94 -42.99 -11.16
C SER A 94 22.77 -44.43 -10.64
N LEU A 95 21.80 -44.66 -9.75
CA LEU A 95 21.43 -45.96 -9.17
C LEU A 95 20.65 -46.84 -10.16
N PHE A 96 19.98 -46.26 -11.15
CA PHE A 96 19.20 -47.03 -12.15
C PHE A 96 20.06 -47.41 -13.36
N LYS A 97 20.18 -48.73 -13.62
CA LYS A 97 20.97 -49.32 -14.73
C LYS A 97 20.66 -48.72 -16.11
N ARG A 98 19.42 -48.27 -16.33
CA ARG A 98 18.93 -47.67 -17.59
C ARG A 98 19.45 -46.24 -17.84
N PHE A 99 19.92 -45.54 -16.82
CA PHE A 99 20.42 -44.14 -16.90
C PHE A 99 21.94 -44.03 -16.69
N ARG A 100 22.70 -45.11 -16.89
CA ARG A 100 24.16 -45.11 -16.74
C ARG A 100 24.93 -44.41 -17.86
N THR A 101 24.32 -44.16 -19.02
CA THR A 101 25.03 -43.46 -20.09
C THR A 101 25.18 -41.97 -19.76
N PRO A 102 26.39 -41.38 -19.93
CA PRO A 102 26.68 -40.01 -19.52
C PRO A 102 25.78 -38.98 -20.21
N LEU A 103 25.33 -39.29 -21.42
CA LEU A 103 24.47 -38.43 -22.24
C LEU A 103 23.05 -38.31 -21.67
N HIS A 104 22.48 -39.38 -21.10
CA HIS A 104 21.17 -39.32 -20.45
C HIS A 104 21.21 -38.60 -19.11
N ARG A 105 22.30 -38.77 -18.34
CA ARG A 105 22.52 -38.02 -17.08
C ARG A 105 22.63 -36.51 -17.34
N MET A 106 23.35 -36.12 -18.38
CA MET A 106 23.52 -34.72 -18.75
C MET A 106 22.20 -34.08 -19.23
N ARG A 107 21.39 -34.81 -20.03
CA ARG A 107 20.06 -34.35 -20.44
C ARG A 107 19.09 -34.20 -19.26
N ALA A 108 19.09 -35.16 -18.33
CA ALA A 108 18.25 -35.11 -17.14
C ALA A 108 18.64 -33.94 -16.21
N ALA A 109 19.94 -33.74 -16.01
CA ALA A 109 20.46 -32.61 -15.22
C ALA A 109 20.09 -31.25 -15.84
N PHE A 110 20.25 -31.12 -17.17
CA PHE A 110 19.88 -29.90 -17.88
C PHE A 110 18.37 -29.62 -17.81
N ALA A 111 17.54 -30.64 -18.03
CA ALA A 111 16.07 -30.49 -17.93
C ALA A 111 15.64 -30.09 -16.51
N THR A 112 16.24 -30.69 -15.48
CA THR A 112 15.97 -30.35 -14.08
C THR A 112 16.42 -28.92 -13.75
N GLY A 113 17.62 -28.52 -14.19
CA GLY A 113 18.13 -27.17 -14.01
C GLY A 113 17.25 -26.12 -14.71
N LEU A 114 16.78 -26.41 -15.92
CA LEU A 114 15.86 -25.53 -16.65
C LEU A 114 14.52 -25.38 -15.92
N LEU A 115 13.97 -26.48 -15.40
CA LEU A 115 12.73 -26.46 -14.61
C LEU A 115 12.88 -25.64 -13.33
N LEU A 116 14.00 -25.79 -12.62
CA LEU A 116 14.27 -25.02 -11.40
C LEU A 116 14.49 -23.54 -11.70
N ALA A 117 15.20 -23.21 -12.78
CA ALA A 117 15.38 -21.84 -13.22
C ALA A 117 14.03 -21.19 -13.60
N ALA A 118 13.17 -21.92 -14.31
CA ALA A 118 11.82 -21.46 -14.63
C ALA A 118 10.97 -21.26 -13.36
N ALA A 119 11.00 -22.20 -12.42
CA ALA A 119 10.30 -22.07 -11.14
C ALA A 119 10.81 -20.88 -10.31
N ALA A 120 12.13 -20.66 -10.25
CA ALA A 120 12.73 -19.52 -9.59
C ALA A 120 12.33 -18.19 -10.25
N ALA A 121 12.31 -18.12 -11.58
CA ALA A 121 11.87 -16.95 -12.32
C ALA A 121 10.38 -16.64 -12.07
N VAL A 122 9.52 -17.67 -12.02
CA VAL A 122 8.10 -17.51 -11.68
C VAL A 122 7.92 -17.01 -10.24
N LEU A 123 8.65 -17.57 -9.28
CA LEU A 123 8.60 -17.13 -7.87
C LEU A 123 9.11 -15.70 -7.70
N ALA A 124 10.20 -15.34 -8.39
CA ALA A 124 10.72 -13.98 -8.40
C ALA A 124 9.74 -12.99 -9.03
N GLY A 125 9.12 -13.37 -10.15
CA GLY A 125 8.07 -12.58 -10.81
C GLY A 125 6.85 -12.37 -9.91
N LEU A 126 6.41 -13.41 -9.20
CA LEU A 126 5.31 -13.30 -8.22
C LEU A 126 5.67 -12.40 -7.03
N ALA A 127 6.90 -12.48 -6.54
CA ALA A 127 7.38 -11.61 -5.45
C ALA A 127 7.45 -10.15 -5.90
N ALA A 128 8.02 -9.89 -7.09
CA ALA A 128 8.05 -8.55 -7.68
C ALA A 128 6.64 -7.99 -7.93
N TYR A 129 5.72 -8.83 -8.43
CA TYR A 129 4.32 -8.46 -8.61
C TYR A 129 3.66 -8.10 -7.27
N ARG A 130 3.89 -8.86 -6.20
CA ARG A 130 3.36 -8.53 -4.87
C ARG A 130 3.93 -7.22 -4.32
N GLU A 131 5.22 -6.97 -4.48
CA GLU A 131 5.85 -5.74 -3.98
C GLU A 131 5.36 -4.51 -4.75
N THR A 132 5.18 -4.64 -6.08
CA THR A 132 4.58 -3.56 -6.88
C THR A 132 3.14 -3.27 -6.47
N GLN A 133 2.30 -4.29 -6.27
CA GLN A 133 0.92 -4.09 -5.79
C GLN A 133 0.87 -3.45 -4.40
N LYS A 134 1.77 -3.84 -3.49
CA LYS A 134 1.92 -3.21 -2.17
C LYS A 134 2.31 -1.73 -2.30
N ALA A 135 3.31 -1.42 -3.12
CA ALA A 135 3.76 -0.06 -3.35
C ALA A 135 2.65 0.81 -3.95
N THR A 136 1.89 0.29 -4.91
CA THR A 136 0.72 0.98 -5.48
C THR A 136 -0.34 1.28 -4.43
N ALA A 137 -0.72 0.30 -3.61
CA ALA A 137 -1.71 0.50 -2.55
C ALA A 137 -1.27 1.57 -1.54
N LEU A 138 -0.01 1.50 -1.08
CA LEU A 138 0.54 2.45 -0.11
C LEU A 138 0.63 3.87 -0.69
N ALA A 139 1.08 4.00 -1.93
CA ALA A 139 1.15 5.29 -2.63
C ALA A 139 -0.23 5.93 -2.75
N GLU A 140 -1.26 5.12 -3.06
CA GLU A 140 -2.62 5.63 -3.26
C GLU A 140 -3.33 5.95 -1.93
N ILE A 141 -3.09 5.17 -0.87
CA ILE A 141 -3.50 5.50 0.50
C ILE A 141 -2.89 6.84 0.91
N ARG A 142 -1.59 7.03 0.67
CA ARG A 142 -0.88 8.27 1.00
C ARG A 142 -1.44 9.44 0.21
N ARG A 143 -1.64 9.28 -1.10
CA ARG A 143 -2.25 10.30 -1.96
C ARG A 143 -3.63 10.71 -1.45
N THR A 144 -4.45 9.74 -1.05
CA THR A 144 -5.77 10.00 -0.47
C THR A 144 -5.67 10.79 0.85
N GLY A 145 -4.71 10.45 1.71
CA GLY A 145 -4.44 11.18 2.94
C GLY A 145 -3.94 12.61 2.72
N GLU A 146 -3.00 12.80 1.79
CA GLU A 146 -2.48 14.13 1.42
C GLU A 146 -3.57 15.00 0.78
N TRP A 147 -4.40 14.41 -0.07
CA TRP A 147 -5.57 15.08 -0.63
C TRP A 147 -6.57 15.48 0.45
N MET A 148 -6.89 14.57 1.39
CA MET A 148 -7.78 14.88 2.52
C MET A 148 -7.23 16.05 3.33
N ARG A 149 -5.91 16.06 3.61
CA ARG A 149 -5.27 17.18 4.29
C ARG A 149 -5.40 18.49 3.51
N ALA A 150 -5.13 18.47 2.22
CA ALA A 150 -5.24 19.65 1.37
C ALA A 150 -6.68 20.18 1.33
N ALA A 151 -7.66 19.28 1.19
CA ALA A 151 -9.07 19.65 1.12
C ALA A 151 -9.62 20.18 2.46
N LEU A 152 -9.17 19.63 3.59
CA LEU A 152 -9.57 20.09 4.93
C LEU A 152 -8.94 21.44 5.32
N ASN A 153 -7.76 21.76 4.78
CA ASN A 153 -7.02 22.99 5.09
C ASN A 153 -7.14 24.06 3.99
N ALA A 154 -7.92 23.81 2.92
CA ALA A 154 -8.08 24.76 1.83
C ALA A 154 -8.80 26.03 2.32
N PRO A 155 -8.19 27.23 2.20
CA PRO A 155 -8.80 28.47 2.64
C PRO A 155 -10.09 28.84 1.88
N ASP A 156 -10.20 28.36 0.64
CA ASP A 156 -11.17 28.84 -0.35
C ASP A 156 -12.38 27.90 -0.56
N HIS A 157 -12.50 26.80 0.20
CA HIS A 157 -13.63 25.88 0.04
C HIS A 157 -14.77 26.28 0.97
N PRO A 158 -16.00 26.50 0.45
CA PRO A 158 -17.18 26.67 1.28
C PRO A 158 -17.31 25.51 2.28
N PRO A 159 -17.79 25.77 3.50
CA PRO A 159 -18.02 24.72 4.50
C PRO A 159 -18.85 23.58 3.92
N GLY A 160 -18.23 22.42 3.72
CA GLY A 160 -18.91 21.22 3.20
C GLY A 160 -18.74 20.91 1.71
N ASP A 161 -17.91 21.63 0.96
CA ASP A 161 -17.62 21.33 -0.45
C ASP A 161 -16.35 20.47 -0.64
N VAL A 162 -16.12 19.54 0.28
CA VAL A 162 -15.03 18.56 0.16
C VAL A 162 -15.54 17.37 -0.66
N PRO A 163 -14.93 16.98 -1.79
CA PRO A 163 -15.38 15.85 -2.61
C PRO A 163 -15.45 14.50 -1.87
N ASP A 164 -16.16 13.51 -2.42
CA ASP A 164 -16.13 12.14 -1.88
C ASP A 164 -14.83 11.42 -2.26
N ILE A 165 -14.38 10.50 -1.40
CA ILE A 165 -13.25 9.61 -1.70
C ILE A 165 -13.77 8.44 -2.52
N ASP A 166 -13.24 8.27 -3.73
CA ASP A 166 -13.44 7.07 -4.53
C ASP A 166 -12.78 5.87 -3.83
N ALA A 167 -13.61 4.94 -3.36
CA ALA A 167 -13.16 3.71 -2.70
C ALA A 167 -12.66 2.62 -3.68
N THR A 168 -12.69 2.89 -4.99
CA THR A 168 -12.19 1.96 -6.00
C THR A 168 -10.67 1.80 -5.85
N PRO A 169 -10.18 0.58 -5.60
CA PRO A 169 -8.75 0.37 -5.43
C PRO A 169 -8.02 0.43 -6.77
N LYS A 170 -6.78 0.94 -6.76
CA LYS A 170 -5.84 0.90 -7.89
C LYS A 170 -4.96 -0.35 -7.84
N ALA A 171 -4.65 -0.86 -6.66
CA ALA A 171 -3.98 -2.13 -6.48
C ALA A 171 -4.95 -3.31 -6.65
N HIS A 172 -4.39 -4.50 -6.90
CA HIS A 172 -5.11 -5.75 -7.08
C HIS A 172 -4.86 -6.75 -5.95
N GLY A 173 -5.78 -7.72 -5.82
CA GLY A 173 -5.72 -8.77 -4.80
C GLY A 173 -5.77 -8.20 -3.38
N VAL A 174 -5.03 -8.82 -2.47
CA VAL A 174 -5.01 -8.46 -1.03
C VAL A 174 -4.71 -6.99 -0.79
N TYR A 175 -3.74 -6.41 -1.51
CA TYR A 175 -3.37 -5.00 -1.32
C TYR A 175 -4.43 -4.04 -1.86
N GLY A 176 -5.17 -4.43 -2.90
CA GLY A 176 -6.34 -3.70 -3.38
C GLY A 176 -7.46 -3.65 -2.34
N GLU A 177 -7.74 -4.76 -1.66
CA GLU A 177 -8.75 -4.78 -0.59
C GLU A 177 -8.32 -3.97 0.65
N ILE A 178 -7.02 -3.97 0.99
CA ILE A 178 -6.47 -3.08 2.03
C ILE A 178 -6.64 -1.62 1.64
N GLU A 179 -6.29 -1.24 0.41
CA GLU A 179 -6.48 0.11 -0.13
C GLU A 179 -7.95 0.54 -0.05
N ARG A 180 -8.87 -0.32 -0.53
CA ARG A 180 -10.32 -0.10 -0.45
C ARG A 180 -10.76 0.14 0.99
N GLY A 181 -10.36 -0.73 1.92
CA GLY A 181 -10.74 -0.61 3.32
C GLY A 181 -10.31 0.72 3.95
N VAL A 182 -9.07 1.15 3.69
CA VAL A 182 -8.57 2.44 4.17
C VAL A 182 -9.34 3.59 3.52
N LYS A 183 -9.58 3.55 2.21
CA LYS A 183 -10.36 4.57 1.49
C LYS A 183 -11.80 4.68 1.99
N ILE A 184 -12.46 3.56 2.33
CA ILE A 184 -13.80 3.57 2.96
C ILE A 184 -13.76 4.30 4.31
N ILE A 185 -12.79 3.98 5.17
CA ILE A 185 -12.67 4.61 6.50
C ILE A 185 -12.39 6.11 6.36
N LEU A 186 -11.49 6.50 5.46
CA LEU A 186 -11.21 7.92 5.18
C LEU A 186 -12.43 8.63 4.60
N GLY A 187 -13.15 7.99 3.66
CA GLY A 187 -14.38 8.52 3.07
C GLY A 187 -15.46 8.79 4.11
N GLN A 188 -15.68 7.87 5.05
CA GLN A 188 -16.61 8.07 6.16
C GLN A 188 -16.22 9.26 7.05
N ARG A 189 -14.91 9.46 7.30
CA ARG A 189 -14.43 10.62 8.06
C ARG A 189 -14.65 11.93 7.31
N VAL A 190 -14.37 11.97 6.01
CA VAL A 190 -14.62 13.14 5.17
C VAL A 190 -16.11 13.48 5.15
N ALA A 191 -16.99 12.47 5.01
CA ALA A 191 -18.43 12.67 5.06
C ALA A 191 -18.90 13.22 6.42
N GLN A 192 -18.35 12.72 7.54
CA GLN A 192 -18.65 13.27 8.87
C GLN A 192 -18.16 14.71 9.02
N TYR A 193 -16.97 15.03 8.54
CA TYR A 193 -16.46 16.41 8.57
C TYR A 193 -17.34 17.35 7.73
N ARG A 194 -17.74 16.92 6.53
CA ARG A 194 -18.65 17.67 5.67
C ARG A 194 -19.95 18.01 6.39
N ALA A 195 -20.58 16.99 6.98
CA ALA A 195 -21.83 17.16 7.70
C ALA A 195 -21.68 18.02 8.96
N TYR A 196 -20.55 17.90 9.68
CA TYR A 196 -20.19 18.77 10.80
C TYR A 196 -20.10 20.24 10.39
N MET A 197 -19.33 20.54 9.34
CA MET A 197 -19.15 21.91 8.85
C MET A 197 -20.47 22.51 8.35
N LYS A 198 -21.30 21.71 7.68
CA LYS A 198 -22.63 22.12 7.25
C LYS A 198 -23.53 22.47 8.44
N GLU A 199 -23.59 21.62 9.47
CA GLU A 199 -24.41 21.90 10.65
C GLU A 199 -23.89 23.12 11.44
N LEU A 200 -22.58 23.36 11.47
CA LEU A 200 -22.01 24.59 12.07
C LEU A 200 -22.41 25.86 11.30
N ASP A 201 -22.48 25.78 9.97
CA ASP A 201 -22.95 26.87 9.12
C ASP A 201 -24.46 27.11 9.30
N GLU A 202 -25.26 26.04 9.36
CA GLU A 202 -26.71 26.09 9.61
C GLU A 202 -27.06 26.74 10.97
N VAL A 203 -26.23 26.53 12.01
CA VAL A 203 -26.38 27.22 13.31
C VAL A 203 -25.75 28.62 13.33
N ARG A 204 -25.17 29.06 12.20
CA ARG A 204 -24.60 30.41 12.00
C ARG A 204 -23.46 30.73 12.95
N LEU A 205 -22.60 29.76 13.27
CA LEU A 205 -21.43 29.99 14.11
C LEU A 205 -20.48 31.04 13.49
N SER A 206 -20.33 31.04 12.16
CA SER A 206 -19.55 32.03 11.41
C SER A 206 -20.04 33.46 11.62
N ASP A 207 -21.35 33.63 11.83
CA ASP A 207 -21.92 34.94 12.08
C ASP A 207 -21.62 35.43 13.50
N LEU A 208 -21.24 34.55 14.46
CA LEU A 208 -21.23 34.81 15.91
C LEU A 208 -20.60 36.15 16.33
N PHE A 209 -19.59 36.64 15.61
CA PHE A 209 -18.95 37.92 15.93
C PHE A 209 -19.18 39.03 14.90
N ILE A 210 -20.21 38.94 14.05
CA ILE A 210 -20.60 40.03 13.14
C ILE A 210 -21.05 41.24 13.97
N PRO A 211 -20.31 42.38 13.93
CA PRO A 211 -20.52 43.47 14.88
C PRO A 211 -21.92 44.07 14.80
N ASN A 212 -22.42 44.33 13.58
CA ASN A 212 -23.76 44.87 13.38
C ASN A 212 -24.89 43.96 13.92
N ARG A 213 -24.69 42.63 13.94
CA ARG A 213 -25.65 41.71 14.55
C ARG A 213 -25.58 41.78 16.07
N LEU A 214 -24.37 41.71 16.63
CA LEU A 214 -24.13 41.83 18.07
C LEU A 214 -24.72 43.12 18.66
N ALA A 215 -24.63 44.24 17.94
CA ALA A 215 -25.23 45.50 18.37
C ALA A 215 -26.78 45.44 18.47
N ARG A 216 -27.42 44.61 17.64
CA ARG A 216 -28.89 44.46 17.61
C ARG A 216 -29.38 43.36 18.56
N ASP A 217 -28.52 42.43 18.93
CA ASP A 217 -28.80 41.31 19.84
C ASP A 217 -28.87 41.78 21.31
N ARG A 218 -30.06 42.26 21.71
CA ARG A 218 -30.29 42.74 23.08
C ARG A 218 -30.22 41.57 24.07
N GLY A 219 -29.34 41.67 25.06
CA GLY A 219 -29.14 40.62 26.06
C GLY A 219 -28.37 39.40 25.54
N MET A 220 -27.76 39.52 24.35
CA MET A 220 -26.99 38.45 23.69
C MET A 220 -27.76 37.12 23.54
N VAL A 221 -29.08 37.19 23.37
CA VAL A 221 -29.95 36.01 23.35
C VAL A 221 -29.70 35.18 22.09
N GLU A 222 -29.60 35.81 20.92
CA GLU A 222 -29.30 35.11 19.66
C GLU A 222 -27.89 34.49 19.72
N SER A 223 -26.91 35.24 20.22
CA SER A 223 -25.52 34.80 20.33
C SER A 223 -25.37 33.61 21.29
N ARG A 224 -26.08 33.61 22.43
CA ARG A 224 -26.14 32.46 23.35
C ARG A 224 -26.81 31.24 22.70
N LEU A 225 -27.88 31.45 21.93
CA LEU A 225 -28.54 30.37 21.19
C LEU A 225 -27.62 29.74 20.15
N ILE A 226 -26.90 30.55 19.36
CA ILE A 226 -25.89 30.07 18.39
C ILE A 226 -24.84 29.22 19.09
N LEU A 227 -24.32 29.67 20.25
CA LEU A 227 -23.34 28.92 21.04
C LEU A 227 -23.90 27.60 21.58
N GLU A 228 -25.10 27.61 22.17
CA GLU A 228 -25.74 26.40 22.69
C GLU A 228 -25.98 25.36 21.58
N GLN A 229 -26.42 25.81 20.40
CA GLN A 229 -26.59 24.97 19.23
C GLN A 229 -25.25 24.43 18.71
N SER A 230 -24.22 25.28 18.62
CA SER A 230 -22.87 24.88 18.21
C SER A 230 -22.27 23.85 19.15
N GLN A 231 -22.42 24.03 20.47
CA GLN A 231 -22.00 23.05 21.47
C GLN A 231 -22.73 21.71 21.32
N ARG A 232 -24.02 21.72 20.96
CA ARG A 232 -24.77 20.49 20.65
C ARG A 232 -24.20 19.77 19.42
N VAL A 233 -23.90 20.52 18.35
CA VAL A 233 -23.26 19.98 17.14
C VAL A 233 -21.91 19.35 17.48
N VAL A 234 -21.04 20.06 18.20
CA VAL A 234 -19.73 19.53 18.65
C VAL A 234 -19.88 18.25 19.46
N ARG A 235 -20.80 18.20 20.43
CA ARG A 235 -21.06 16.99 21.23
C ARG A 235 -21.54 15.82 20.36
N LYS A 236 -22.48 16.07 19.43
CA LYS A 236 -23.00 15.06 18.50
C LYS A 236 -21.88 14.45 17.65
N TYR A 237 -21.07 15.28 16.99
CA TYR A 237 -20.01 14.81 16.10
C TYR A 237 -18.80 14.22 16.84
N SER A 238 -18.52 14.67 18.08
CA SER A 238 -17.55 14.02 18.95
C SER A 238 -17.96 12.56 19.26
N GLN A 239 -19.23 12.33 19.60
CA GLN A 239 -19.75 10.98 19.86
C GLN A 239 -19.78 10.12 18.59
N GLN A 240 -20.20 10.68 17.44
CA GLN A 240 -20.23 9.96 16.17
C GLN A 240 -18.83 9.55 15.70
N ASN A 241 -17.81 10.38 15.91
CA ASN A 241 -16.43 10.02 15.59
C ASN A 241 -15.90 8.86 16.46
N GLN A 242 -16.29 8.81 17.73
CA GLN A 242 -15.94 7.69 18.61
C GLN A 242 -16.58 6.38 18.14
N ARG A 243 -17.80 6.43 17.60
CA ARG A 243 -18.48 5.28 16.99
C ARG A 243 -17.78 4.83 15.72
N LEU A 244 -17.42 5.76 14.82
CA LEU A 244 -16.68 5.44 13.59
C LEU A 244 -15.37 4.70 13.90
N LEU A 245 -14.62 5.12 14.92
CA LEU A 245 -13.44 4.38 15.40
C LEU A 245 -13.77 2.98 15.94
N ALA A 246 -14.93 2.82 16.59
CA ALA A 246 -15.40 1.54 17.11
C ALA A 246 -15.82 0.58 15.98
N ASP A 247 -16.26 1.12 14.84
CA ASP A 247 -16.79 0.38 13.70
C ASP A 247 -15.70 -0.06 12.70
N VAL A 248 -14.46 0.43 12.84
CA VAL A 248 -13.31 0.01 12.00
C VAL A 248 -13.18 -1.52 11.88
N PRO A 249 -13.27 -2.33 12.96
CA PRO A 249 -13.26 -3.78 12.84
C PRO A 249 -14.39 -4.36 11.97
N VAL A 250 -15.57 -3.72 11.96
CA VAL A 250 -16.71 -4.13 11.12
C VAL A 250 -16.38 -3.87 9.65
N THR A 251 -15.80 -2.71 9.34
CA THR A 251 -15.33 -2.39 7.98
C THR A 251 -14.28 -3.40 7.52
N ILE A 252 -13.28 -3.72 8.36
CA ILE A 252 -12.24 -4.71 8.03
C ILE A 252 -12.85 -6.09 7.73
N ARG A 253 -13.86 -6.52 8.49
CA ARG A 253 -14.54 -7.80 8.28
C ARG A 253 -15.31 -7.89 6.96
N SER A 254 -15.74 -6.75 6.44
CA SER A 254 -16.46 -6.66 5.15
C SER A 254 -15.55 -6.76 3.92
N LEU A 255 -14.23 -6.68 4.09
CA LEU A 255 -13.26 -6.76 2.98
C LEU A 255 -13.15 -8.18 2.44
N ASP A 256 -12.84 -8.31 1.15
CA ASP A 256 -12.65 -9.60 0.49
C ASP A 256 -11.24 -10.17 0.77
N LEU A 257 -10.98 -10.44 2.05
CA LEU A 257 -9.72 -10.96 2.58
C LEU A 257 -9.93 -12.33 3.20
N SER A 258 -8.85 -13.12 3.31
CA SER A 258 -8.90 -14.34 4.10
C SER A 258 -9.17 -14.04 5.58
N GLU A 259 -9.82 -14.95 6.30
CA GLU A 259 -10.14 -14.75 7.73
C GLU A 259 -8.89 -14.47 8.57
N GLN A 260 -7.77 -15.16 8.28
CA GLN A 260 -6.49 -14.90 8.94
C GLN A 260 -6.00 -13.45 8.74
N GLN A 261 -6.21 -12.88 7.55
CA GLN A 261 -5.83 -11.49 7.27
C GLN A 261 -6.75 -10.51 7.97
N LYS A 262 -8.06 -10.77 7.98
CA LYS A 262 -9.05 -9.98 8.71
C LYS A 262 -8.71 -9.94 10.20
N ASP A 263 -8.43 -11.09 10.81
CA ASP A 263 -8.08 -11.19 12.23
C ASP A 263 -6.85 -10.35 12.59
N ARG A 264 -5.78 -10.45 11.78
CA ARG A 264 -4.57 -9.63 11.99
C ARG A 264 -4.84 -8.13 11.88
N MET A 265 -5.64 -7.72 10.90
CA MET A 265 -6.01 -6.31 10.72
C MET A 265 -6.90 -5.80 11.85
N VAL A 266 -7.88 -6.61 12.30
CA VAL A 266 -8.74 -6.29 13.45
C VAL A 266 -7.89 -6.18 14.73
N GLU A 267 -6.96 -7.10 14.96
CA GLU A 267 -6.04 -7.04 16.09
C GLU A 267 -5.21 -5.75 16.07
N GLY A 268 -4.65 -5.40 14.91
CA GLY A 268 -3.93 -4.14 14.71
C GLY A 268 -4.80 -2.92 15.00
N ALA A 269 -6.05 -2.90 14.52
CA ALA A 269 -7.00 -1.82 14.78
C ALA A 269 -7.36 -1.70 16.26
N ILE A 270 -7.57 -2.83 16.96
CA ILE A 270 -7.84 -2.85 18.40
C ILE A 270 -6.63 -2.31 19.19
N LYS A 271 -5.41 -2.70 18.81
CA LYS A 271 -4.17 -2.21 19.45
C LYS A 271 -3.95 -0.71 19.24
N ALA A 272 -4.26 -0.19 18.05
CA ALA A 272 -4.12 1.24 17.75
C ALA A 272 -5.24 2.11 18.35
N ARG A 273 -6.39 1.53 18.67
CA ARG A 273 -7.60 2.25 19.11
C ARG A 273 -7.41 3.16 20.34
N PRO A 274 -6.72 2.76 21.43
CA PRO A 274 -6.56 3.63 22.59
C PRO A 274 -5.84 4.94 22.27
N GLN A 275 -4.75 4.86 21.49
CA GLN A 275 -4.01 6.04 21.05
C GLN A 275 -4.86 6.93 20.16
N GLN A 276 -5.53 6.35 19.15
CA GLN A 276 -6.41 7.09 18.25
C GLN A 276 -7.58 7.76 19.00
N LYS A 277 -8.17 7.07 19.98
CA LYS A 277 -9.23 7.61 20.83
C LYS A 277 -8.74 8.78 21.67
N ALA A 278 -7.54 8.67 22.27
CA ALA A 278 -6.97 9.73 23.09
C ALA A 278 -6.71 11.00 22.25
N THR A 279 -6.14 10.86 21.06
CA THR A 279 -5.89 12.03 20.20
C THR A 279 -7.17 12.66 19.69
N LEU A 280 -8.17 11.86 19.26
CA LEU A 280 -9.47 12.42 18.88
C LEU A 280 -10.16 13.12 20.07
N ALA A 281 -10.08 12.54 21.27
CA ALA A 281 -10.64 13.16 22.46
C ALA A 281 -9.98 14.52 22.76
N ARG A 282 -8.66 14.64 22.56
CA ARG A 282 -7.95 15.93 22.69
C ARG A 282 -8.42 16.95 21.65
N ASN A 283 -8.54 16.57 20.37
CA ASN A 283 -9.02 17.49 19.32
C ASN A 283 -10.44 18.01 19.64
N TRP A 284 -11.34 17.15 20.10
CA TRP A 284 -12.70 17.54 20.49
C TRP A 284 -12.77 18.31 21.81
N GLU A 285 -11.79 18.15 22.70
CA GLU A 285 -11.65 18.99 23.89
C GLU A 285 -11.22 20.40 23.50
N LEU A 286 -10.25 20.56 22.61
CA LEU A 286 -9.83 21.88 22.10
C LEU A 286 -11.00 22.62 21.44
N GLU A 287 -11.83 21.93 20.65
CA GLU A 287 -13.01 22.54 20.04
C GLU A 287 -14.03 23.04 21.09
N ARG A 288 -14.26 22.27 22.15
CA ARG A 288 -15.12 22.69 23.25
C ARG A 288 -14.55 23.91 23.97
N GLN A 289 -13.25 23.91 24.26
CA GLN A 289 -12.57 25.05 24.89
C GLN A 289 -12.67 26.31 24.03
N THR A 290 -12.59 26.19 22.71
CA THR A 290 -12.81 27.33 21.79
C THR A 290 -14.22 27.90 21.92
N LEU A 291 -15.25 27.06 21.96
CA LEU A 291 -16.63 27.52 22.16
C LEU A 291 -16.83 28.14 23.55
N ASP A 292 -16.18 27.60 24.59
CA ASP A 292 -16.22 28.17 25.95
C ASP A 292 -15.56 29.57 26.00
N GLU A 293 -14.46 29.78 25.26
CA GLU A 293 -13.85 31.11 25.12
C GLU A 293 -14.76 32.07 24.36
N PHE A 294 -15.46 31.62 23.33
CA PHE A 294 -16.47 32.43 22.66
C PHE A 294 -17.62 32.81 23.59
N GLU A 295 -18.08 31.89 24.45
CA GLU A 295 -19.09 32.19 25.46
C GLU A 295 -18.62 33.25 26.45
N LYS A 296 -17.37 33.17 26.92
CA LYS A 296 -16.77 34.22 27.78
C LYS A 296 -16.73 35.57 27.08
N MET A 297 -16.40 35.62 25.80
CA MET A 297 -16.43 36.85 25.00
C MET A 297 -17.83 37.44 24.90
N ILE A 298 -18.85 36.60 24.62
CA ILE A 298 -20.25 37.04 24.55
C ILE A 298 -20.74 37.55 25.91
N ASN A 299 -20.46 36.84 27.00
CA ASN A 299 -20.82 37.26 28.36
C ASN A 299 -20.11 38.57 28.74
N LEU A 300 -18.84 38.74 28.36
CA LEU A 300 -18.11 40.00 28.58
C LEU A 300 -18.77 41.18 27.88
N LEU A 301 -19.25 40.99 26.65
CA LEU A 301 -19.99 42.01 25.89
C LEU A 301 -21.37 42.28 26.50
N ASP A 302 -22.09 41.24 26.95
CA ASP A 302 -23.41 41.39 27.57
C ASP A 302 -23.32 42.19 28.88
N ASP A 303 -22.42 41.79 29.78
CA ASP A 303 -22.19 42.42 31.09
C ASP A 303 -21.77 43.89 30.98
N ASN A 304 -21.19 44.28 29.84
CA ASN A 304 -20.64 45.61 29.60
C ASN A 304 -21.35 46.34 28.44
N ARG A 305 -22.65 46.09 28.21
CA ARG A 305 -23.40 46.59 27.05
C ARG A 305 -23.28 48.09 26.76
N ARG A 306 -23.07 48.91 27.79
CA ARG A 306 -22.93 50.38 27.70
C ARG A 306 -21.50 50.88 27.49
N ALA A 307 -20.51 50.00 27.52
CA ALA A 307 -19.08 50.32 27.43
C ALA A 307 -18.44 49.82 26.12
N TRP A 308 -19.27 49.47 25.14
CA TRP A 308 -18.86 49.18 23.78
C TRP A 308 -19.96 49.56 22.79
N ARG A 309 -19.57 49.82 21.55
CA ARG A 309 -20.43 50.19 20.44
C ARG A 309 -19.86 49.64 19.14
N VAL A 310 -20.62 49.77 18.07
CA VAL A 310 -20.16 49.38 16.74
C VAL A 310 -19.92 50.63 15.92
N GLU A 311 -18.71 50.76 15.37
CA GLU A 311 -18.33 51.80 14.42
C GLU A 311 -17.64 51.17 13.23
N HIS A 312 -17.94 51.61 12.02
CA HIS A 312 -17.30 51.10 10.79
C HIS A 312 -17.26 49.56 10.68
N ASN A 313 -18.30 48.89 11.18
CA ASN A 313 -18.39 47.43 11.25
C ASN A 313 -17.32 46.75 12.14
N GLU A 314 -16.87 47.44 13.19
CA GLU A 314 -15.96 46.93 14.22
C GLU A 314 -16.54 47.15 15.62
N ILE A 315 -16.14 46.31 16.58
CA ILE A 315 -16.50 46.49 17.99
C ILE A 315 -15.50 47.45 18.64
N VAL A 316 -15.98 48.63 19.03
CA VAL A 316 -15.18 49.66 19.71
C VAL A 316 -15.54 49.66 21.19
N PHE A 317 -14.52 49.60 22.04
CA PHE A 317 -14.66 49.59 23.49
C PHE A 317 -14.31 50.97 24.07
N ASP A 318 -15.10 51.45 25.01
CA ASP A 318 -14.87 52.76 25.65
C ASP A 318 -13.78 52.71 26.73
N ARG A 319 -13.33 51.50 27.11
CA ARG A 319 -12.34 51.26 28.16
C ARG A 319 -11.27 50.28 27.70
N ASP A 320 -10.01 50.65 27.88
CA ASP A 320 -8.86 49.78 27.56
C ASP A 320 -8.87 48.47 28.34
N SER A 321 -9.33 48.49 29.60
CA SER A 321 -9.41 47.28 30.43
C SER A 321 -10.38 46.23 29.85
N LEU A 322 -11.48 46.67 29.22
CA LEU A 322 -12.46 45.79 28.59
C LEU A 322 -11.92 45.24 27.26
N LEU A 323 -11.29 46.10 26.46
CA LEU A 323 -10.59 45.71 25.23
C LEU A 323 -9.50 44.66 25.51
N ASN A 324 -8.70 44.86 26.57
CA ASN A 324 -7.64 43.94 26.95
C ASN A 324 -8.18 42.56 27.38
N ARG A 325 -9.29 42.52 28.14
CA ARG A 325 -9.96 41.26 28.50
C ARG A 325 -10.52 40.55 27.26
N PHE A 326 -11.15 41.28 26.35
CA PHE A 326 -11.67 40.71 25.10
C PHE A 326 -10.55 40.14 24.22
N ARG A 327 -9.45 40.89 24.07
CA ARG A 327 -8.24 40.45 23.35
C ARG A 327 -7.59 39.22 23.98
N ALA A 328 -7.60 39.11 25.31
CA ALA A 328 -7.08 37.93 25.99
C ALA A 328 -7.83 36.65 25.59
N HIS A 329 -9.16 36.71 25.49
CA HIS A 329 -9.97 35.59 25.00
C HIS A 329 -9.72 35.30 23.51
N GLN A 330 -9.60 36.33 22.67
CA GLN A 330 -9.21 36.14 21.26
C GLN A 330 -7.84 35.46 21.11
N LEU A 331 -6.87 35.82 21.95
CA LEU A 331 -5.56 35.19 21.98
C LEU A 331 -5.65 33.73 22.42
N ALA A 332 -6.46 33.42 23.44
CA ALA A 332 -6.71 32.05 23.87
C ALA A 332 -7.30 31.20 22.73
N VAL A 333 -8.28 31.70 22.00
CA VAL A 333 -8.86 31.03 20.82
C VAL A 333 -7.80 30.75 19.74
N ARG A 334 -6.91 31.72 19.47
CA ARG A 334 -5.81 31.52 18.50
C ARG A 334 -4.86 30.42 18.96
N GLN A 335 -4.48 30.42 20.24
CA GLN A 335 -3.61 29.39 20.81
C GLN A 335 -4.24 28.00 20.74
N LEU A 336 -5.54 27.88 21.03
CA LEU A 336 -6.28 26.61 20.92
C LEU A 336 -6.34 26.11 19.47
N THR A 337 -6.59 27.01 18.52
CA THR A 337 -6.60 26.68 17.09
C THR A 337 -5.21 26.25 16.59
N GLU A 338 -4.15 26.93 17.02
CA GLU A 338 -2.76 26.55 16.71
C GLU A 338 -2.39 25.19 17.31
N GLU A 339 -2.80 24.91 18.55
CA GLU A 339 -2.57 23.59 19.17
C GLU A 339 -3.27 22.49 18.39
N ARG A 340 -4.52 22.73 17.97
CA ARG A 340 -5.27 21.79 17.13
C ARG A 340 -4.55 21.52 15.80
N ALA A 341 -4.10 22.56 15.11
CA ALA A 341 -3.35 22.42 13.85
C ALA A 341 -2.04 21.62 14.04
N ARG A 342 -1.33 21.81 15.16
CA ARG A 342 -0.14 21.02 15.50
C ARG A 342 -0.46 19.54 15.72
N LEU A 343 -1.53 19.24 16.46
CA LEU A 343 -1.97 17.85 16.70
C LEU A 343 -2.35 17.15 15.40
N GLU A 344 -3.11 17.82 14.54
CA GLU A 344 -3.49 17.29 13.22
C GLU A 344 -2.27 17.02 12.34
N SER A 345 -1.25 17.89 12.37
CA SER A 345 0.00 17.64 11.65
C SER A 345 0.76 16.44 12.18
N GLN A 346 0.93 16.33 13.51
CA GLN A 346 1.63 15.19 14.14
C GLN A 346 0.94 13.85 13.87
N GLN A 347 -0.39 13.83 13.84
CA GLN A 347 -1.14 12.62 13.48
C GLN A 347 -0.83 12.15 12.06
N PHE A 348 -0.74 13.08 11.12
CA PHE A 348 -0.44 12.76 9.73
C PHE A 348 1.00 12.27 9.54
N ASP A 349 1.95 12.91 10.22
CA ASP A 349 3.37 12.51 10.18
C ASP A 349 3.57 11.11 10.80
N SER A 350 2.81 10.81 11.86
CA SER A 350 2.77 9.47 12.45
C SER A 350 2.14 8.42 11.52
N LEU A 351 1.07 8.77 10.80
CA LEU A 351 0.44 7.84 9.84
C LEU A 351 1.34 7.57 8.64
N THR A 352 2.00 8.60 8.12
CA THR A 352 2.89 8.48 6.95
C THR A 352 4.22 7.80 7.27
N SER A 353 4.75 7.95 8.50
CA SER A 353 5.96 7.24 8.94
C SER A 353 5.75 5.75 9.15
N VAL A 354 4.55 5.31 9.56
CA VAL A 354 4.20 3.88 9.66
C VAL A 354 4.02 3.22 8.28
N LEU A 355 3.78 4.03 7.24
CA LEU A 355 3.66 3.56 5.85
C LEU A 355 4.99 3.57 5.07
N ARG A 356 6.09 4.02 5.70
CA ARG A 356 7.46 4.00 5.15
C ARG A 356 8.21 2.80 5.71
#